data_AF-A0A835TYU6-F1
#
_entry.id   AF-A0A835TYU6-F1
#
_cell.length_a   1.000
_cell.length_b   1.000
_cell.length_c   1.000
_cell.angle_alpha   90.00
_cell.angle_beta   90.00
_cell.angle_gamma   90.00
#
_symmetry.space_group_name_H-M   'P 1'
#
loop_
_entity.id
_entity.type
_entity.pdbx_description
1 polymer ?
#
loop_
_entity_poly.entity_id
_entity_poly.type
_entity_poly.pdbx_seq_one_letter_code
_entity_poly.pdbx_strand_id
1 'polypeptide(L)'
;MLWLLDFLCIRKKMLTMPTAEEAASASEEPPPDDPPVCVSDSNRMFTLESLKAVWHGQKLDFFKSAHVGSLAPNPEVIQLDGQKRLRILDFARGKRPLILNFGSCT
;
A
#
# COMPACT_ATOMS: atom_id res chain seq x y z
N MET A 1 2.54 14.25 -6.75
CA MET A 1 1.94 14.31 -8.10
C MET A 1 1.82 12.95 -8.79
N LEU A 2 2.01 11.82 -8.09
CA LEU A 2 1.85 10.48 -8.68
C LEU A 2 0.40 10.00 -8.73
N TRP A 3 -0.48 10.56 -7.88
CA TRP A 3 -1.87 10.12 -7.73
C TRP A 3 -2.77 10.47 -8.91
N LEU A 4 -2.45 11.56 -9.62
CA LEU A 4 -3.11 11.90 -10.88
C LEU A 4 -2.80 10.86 -11.95
N LEU A 5 -1.60 10.26 -11.93
CA LEU A 5 -1.23 9.25 -12.91
C LEU A 5 -2.07 7.99 -12.73
N ASP A 6 -2.35 7.56 -11.50
CA ASP A 6 -3.20 6.39 -11.25
C ASP A 6 -4.65 6.63 -11.74
N PHE A 7 -5.24 7.78 -11.41
CA PHE A 7 -6.56 8.18 -11.91
C PHE A 7 -6.60 8.35 -13.44
N LEU A 8 -5.58 8.96 -14.04
CA LEU A 8 -5.48 9.17 -15.49
C LEU A 8 -5.21 7.86 -16.24
N CYS A 9 -4.41 6.96 -15.69
CA CYS A 9 -4.18 5.62 -16.24
C CYS A 9 -5.47 4.81 -16.24
N ILE A 10 -6.26 4.88 -15.17
CA ILE A 10 -7.57 4.24 -15.09
C ILE A 10 -8.53 4.85 -16.12
N ARG A 11 -8.63 6.17 -16.18
CA ARG A 11 -9.57 6.90 -17.06
C ARG A 11 -9.22 6.77 -18.55
N LYS A 12 -7.94 6.81 -18.91
CA LYS A 12 -7.47 6.69 -20.30
C LYS A 12 -7.71 5.29 -20.85
N LYS A 13 -7.56 4.23 -20.04
CA LYS A 13 -7.86 2.85 -20.46
C LYS A 13 -9.36 2.58 -20.61
N MET A 14 -10.19 3.14 -19.73
CA MET A 14 -11.66 3.05 -19.80
C MET A 14 -12.26 3.59 -21.11
N LEU A 15 -11.71 4.69 -21.62
CA LEU A 15 -12.17 5.30 -22.88
C LEU A 15 -11.71 4.55 -24.13
N THR A 16 -10.81 3.57 -24.00
CA THR A 16 -10.20 2.81 -25.11
C THR A 16 -10.55 1.32 -25.11
N MET A 17 -11.43 0.84 -24.23
CA MET A 17 -11.86 -0.56 -24.24
C MET A 17 -12.89 -0.79 -25.36
N PRO A 18 -12.69 -1.75 -26.28
CA PRO A 18 -13.75 -2.19 -27.17
C PRO A 18 -14.79 -2.99 -26.38
N THR A 19 -16.07 -2.75 -26.66
CA THR A 19 -17.19 -3.53 -26.14
C THR A 19 -17.25 -4.87 -26.90
N ALA A 20 -17.03 -6.00 -26.23
CA ALA A 20 -17.38 -7.35 -26.70
C ALA A 20 -17.06 -8.36 -25.58
N GLU A 21 -18.01 -9.06 -24.98
CA GLU A 21 -18.63 -10.29 -25.49
C GLU A 21 -17.68 -11.49 -25.72
N GLU A 22 -16.36 -11.36 -25.51
CA GLU A 22 -15.39 -12.47 -25.72
C GLU A 22 -14.42 -12.66 -24.53
N ALA A 23 -14.91 -13.19 -23.41
CA ALA A 23 -14.05 -13.73 -22.35
C ALA A 23 -14.72 -14.89 -21.57
N ALA A 24 -15.62 -15.62 -22.23
CA ALA A 24 -16.20 -16.85 -21.70
C ALA A 24 -15.21 -18.00 -21.88
N SER A 25 -14.34 -18.26 -20.90
CA SER A 25 -13.88 -19.61 -20.51
C SER A 25 -12.73 -19.55 -19.50
N ALA A 26 -13.00 -19.88 -18.24
CA ALA A 26 -12.14 -20.69 -17.35
C ALA A 26 -12.70 -20.60 -15.93
N SER A 27 -13.52 -21.58 -15.58
CA SER A 27 -13.95 -21.85 -14.22
C SER A 27 -12.83 -22.55 -13.44
N GLU A 28 -12.42 -22.00 -12.29
CA GLU A 28 -11.90 -22.79 -11.17
C GLU A 28 -12.38 -22.19 -9.85
N GLU A 29 -13.00 -23.03 -9.02
CA GLU A 29 -13.54 -22.75 -7.69
C GLU A 29 -12.43 -22.93 -6.63
N PRO A 30 -12.23 -22.00 -5.66
CA PRO A 30 -11.33 -22.22 -4.53
C PRO A 30 -12.08 -22.53 -3.20
N PRO A 31 -11.42 -23.24 -2.25
CA PRO A 31 -12.00 -23.72 -0.99
C PRO A 31 -12.30 -22.59 0.04
N PRO A 32 -13.16 -22.86 1.05
CA PRO A 32 -13.54 -21.86 2.04
C PRO A 32 -12.45 -21.71 3.12
N ASP A 33 -12.36 -20.50 3.66
CA ASP A 33 -11.61 -20.11 4.87
C ASP A 33 -10.20 -19.52 4.71
N ASP A 34 -10.02 -18.60 3.76
CA ASP A 34 -9.14 -17.42 3.97
C ASP A 34 -9.52 -16.28 3.01
N PRO A 35 -9.59 -15.00 3.44
CA PRO A 35 -9.89 -13.91 2.54
C PRO A 35 -8.71 -13.73 1.56
N PRO A 36 -8.92 -13.86 0.23
CA PRO A 36 -7.85 -13.68 -0.72
C PRO A 36 -7.38 -12.21 -0.69
N VAL A 37 -6.19 -11.97 -0.14
CA VAL A 37 -5.43 -10.75 -0.47
C VAL A 37 -4.77 -10.98 -1.84
N CYS A 38 -5.63 -11.15 -2.86
CA CYS A 38 -5.21 -11.26 -4.24
C CYS A 38 -5.02 -9.85 -4.80
N VAL A 39 -3.82 -9.31 -4.63
CA VAL A 39 -3.39 -8.16 -5.43
C VAL A 39 -2.86 -8.69 -6.76
N SER A 40 -3.67 -8.47 -7.81
CA SER A 40 -3.37 -8.60 -9.24
C SER A 40 -4.06 -9.74 -9.98
N ASP A 41 -5.34 -9.52 -10.33
CA ASP A 41 -5.87 -9.91 -11.65
C ASP A 41 -6.20 -8.65 -12.43
N SER A 42 -5.54 -8.48 -13.57
CA SER A 42 -5.53 -7.25 -14.36
C SER A 42 -6.91 -6.84 -14.90
N ASN A 43 -7.89 -7.75 -14.89
CA ASN A 43 -9.28 -7.51 -15.28
C ASN A 43 -10.21 -7.09 -14.12
N ARG A 44 -9.76 -7.19 -12.86
CA ARG A 44 -10.53 -6.70 -11.69
C ARG A 44 -10.13 -5.30 -11.24
N MET A 45 -9.18 -4.63 -11.92
CA MET A 45 -8.67 -3.30 -11.53
C MET A 45 -9.65 -2.13 -11.74
N PHE A 46 -10.88 -2.42 -12.14
CA PHE A 46 -11.85 -1.43 -12.62
C PHE A 46 -13.23 -1.54 -11.99
N THR A 47 -13.38 -2.31 -10.91
CA THR A 47 -14.64 -2.38 -10.20
C THR A 47 -14.77 -1.21 -9.22
N LEU A 48 -16.01 -0.88 -8.82
CA LEU A 48 -16.24 0.15 -7.79
C LEU A 48 -15.54 -0.20 -6.47
N GLU A 49 -15.38 -1.50 -6.19
CA GLU A 49 -14.64 -2.02 -5.05
C GLU A 49 -13.15 -1.67 -5.15
N SER A 50 -12.52 -1.80 -6.33
CA SER A 50 -11.12 -1.38 -6.53
C SER A 50 -10.95 0.13 -6.36
N LEU A 51 -11.86 0.93 -6.92
CA LEU A 51 -11.81 2.39 -6.75
C LEU A 51 -12.02 2.78 -5.28
N LYS A 52 -12.95 2.12 -4.58
CA LYS A 52 -13.18 2.28 -3.14
C LYS A 52 -11.95 1.90 -2.34
N ALA A 53 -11.26 0.81 -2.69
CA ALA A 53 -10.03 0.37 -2.03
C ALA A 53 -8.89 1.38 -2.24
N VAL A 54 -8.70 1.87 -3.47
CA VAL A 54 -7.72 2.93 -3.78
C VAL A 54 -8.05 4.19 -2.98
N TRP A 55 -9.28 4.68 -3.04
CA TRP A 55 -9.72 5.86 -2.29
C TRP A 55 -9.56 5.68 -0.78
N HIS A 56 -9.85 4.49 -0.26
CA HIS A 56 -9.69 4.17 1.15
C HIS A 56 -8.22 4.19 1.58
N GLY A 57 -7.33 3.55 0.82
CA GLY A 57 -5.88 3.59 1.06
C GLY A 57 -5.33 5.01 1.00
N GLN A 58 -5.78 5.76 -0.01
CA GLN A 58 -5.46 7.17 -0.19
C GLN A 58 -5.89 8.05 1.00
N LYS A 59 -7.14 7.89 1.45
CA LYS A 59 -7.66 8.61 2.61
C LYS A 59 -6.84 8.27 3.86
N LEU A 60 -6.52 7.00 4.08
CA LEU A 60 -5.69 6.57 5.22
C LEU A 60 -4.27 7.14 5.14
N ASP A 61 -3.68 7.21 3.95
CA ASP A 61 -2.36 7.79 3.74
C ASP A 61 -2.31 9.26 4.15
N PHE A 62 -3.39 10.02 3.90
CA PHE A 62 -3.47 11.42 4.30
C PHE A 62 -3.46 11.62 5.83
N PHE A 63 -3.94 10.61 6.58
CA PHE A 63 -3.93 10.63 8.05
C PHE A 63 -2.65 10.04 8.66
N LYS A 64 -1.68 9.58 7.84
CA LYS A 64 -0.40 9.12 8.36
C LYS A 64 0.35 10.31 8.98
N SER A 65 1.07 10.06 10.07
CA SER A 65 1.88 11.10 10.70
C SER A 65 3.21 11.34 9.98
N ALA A 66 3.70 10.36 9.22
CA ALA A 66 4.97 10.42 8.50
C ALA A 66 4.75 10.70 7.00
N HIS A 67 5.39 11.76 6.50
CA HIS A 67 5.38 12.13 5.08
C HIS A 67 6.79 12.46 4.58
N VAL A 68 7.02 12.32 3.28
CA VAL A 68 8.32 12.68 2.68
C VAL A 68 8.50 14.20 2.74
N GLY A 69 9.67 14.64 3.23
CA GLY A 69 9.99 16.06 3.39
C GLY A 69 9.46 16.69 4.69
N SER A 70 8.61 15.99 5.44
CA SER A 70 8.25 16.41 6.80
C SER A 70 9.30 15.92 7.81
N LEU A 71 9.20 16.41 9.05
CA LEU A 71 9.97 15.86 10.17
C LEU A 71 9.62 14.38 10.37
N ALA A 72 10.65 13.55 10.58
CA ALA A 72 10.45 12.16 10.92
C ALA A 72 9.84 12.03 12.33
N PRO A 73 8.75 11.26 12.51
CA PRO A 73 8.22 10.97 13.84
C PRO A 73 9.28 10.31 14.73
N ASN A 74 9.23 10.58 16.04
CA ASN A 74 10.18 10.02 17.01
C ASN A 74 9.47 9.09 18.04
N PRO A 75 8.87 7.97 17.60
CA PRO A 75 8.19 7.05 18.50
C PRO A 75 9.18 6.27 19.37
N GLU A 76 8.66 5.69 20.45
CA GLU A 76 9.42 4.81 21.35
C GLU A 76 9.68 3.45 20.71
N VAL A 77 10.86 2.90 20.97
CA VAL A 77 11.32 1.57 20.58
C VAL A 77 12.00 0.90 21.77
N ILE A 78 12.01 -0.43 21.77
CA ILE A 78 12.67 -1.23 22.81
C ILE A 78 13.94 -1.83 22.21
N GLN A 79 15.09 -1.50 22.80
CA GLN A 79 16.34 -2.15 22.48
C GLN A 79 16.34 -3.56 23.09
N LEU A 80 16.65 -4.57 22.27
CA LEU A 80 16.65 -5.97 22.70
C LEU A 80 17.67 -6.21 23.83
N ASP A 81 18.85 -5.62 23.71
CA ASP A 81 19.88 -5.67 24.74
C ASP A 81 19.44 -4.86 25.96
N GLY A 82 19.02 -5.57 27.01
CA GLY A 82 18.64 -4.96 28.29
C GLY A 82 17.26 -4.33 28.33
N GLN A 83 16.40 -4.57 27.33
CA GLN A 83 15.00 -4.09 27.29
C GLN A 83 14.84 -2.58 27.55
N LYS A 84 15.81 -1.80 27.09
CA LYS A 84 15.80 -0.35 27.32
C LYS A 84 14.83 0.34 26.37
N ARG A 85 14.01 1.24 26.90
CA ARG A 85 13.18 2.15 26.09
C ARG A 85 14.05 3.27 25.53
N LEU A 86 14.03 3.40 24.21
CA LEU A 86 14.70 4.45 23.44
C LEU A 86 13.69 5.04 22.45
N ARG A 87 14.10 6.03 21.67
CA ARG A 87 13.32 6.51 20.53
C ARG A 87 14.08 6.32 19.22
N ILE A 88 13.34 6.31 18.11
CA ILE A 88 13.93 6.06 16.77
C ILE A 88 15.09 7.01 16.46
N LEU A 89 14.93 8.31 16.75
CA LEU A 89 15.94 9.31 16.42
C LEU A 89 17.19 9.24 17.32
N ASP A 90 17.17 8.51 18.43
CA ASP A 90 18.35 8.29 19.27
C ASP A 90 19.42 7.44 18.54
N PHE A 91 19.02 6.70 17.49
CA PHE A 91 19.93 5.93 16.64
C PHE A 91 20.55 6.75 15.49
N ALA A 92 20.12 8.00 15.29
CA ALA A 92 20.67 8.88 14.26
C ALA A 92 22.10 9.32 14.63
N ARG A 93 23.00 9.39 13.64
CA ARG A 93 24.41 9.77 13.85
C ARG A 93 24.77 11.01 13.05
N GLY A 94 24.58 12.18 13.67
CA GLY A 94 24.84 13.47 13.03
C GLY A 94 24.02 13.62 11.74
N LYS A 95 24.69 13.87 10.61
CA LYS A 95 24.05 14.04 9.29
C LYS A 95 23.92 12.74 8.48
N ARG A 96 24.33 11.58 9.02
CA ARG A 96 24.24 10.31 8.30
C ARG A 96 22.77 9.87 8.21
N PRO A 97 22.27 9.49 7.02
CA PRO A 97 20.92 8.95 6.89
C PRO A 97 20.74 7.70 7.76
N LEU A 98 19.62 7.65 8.47
CA LEU A 98 19.17 6.46 9.21
C LEU A 98 18.09 5.78 8.38
N ILE A 99 18.32 4.52 7.99
CA ILE A 99 17.37 3.71 7.22
C ILE A 99 16.68 2.76 8.18
N LEU A 100 15.34 2.71 8.13
CA LEU A 100 14.51 1.87 8.97
C LEU A 100 13.90 0.74 8.13
N ASN A 101 13.94 -0.48 8.66
CA ASN A 101 13.27 -1.64 8.07
C ASN A 101 12.39 -2.27 9.15
N PHE A 102 11.07 -2.22 8.94
CA PHE A 102 10.08 -2.78 9.85
C PHE A 102 9.62 -4.13 9.31
N GLY A 103 9.58 -5.15 10.17
CA GLY A 103 9.12 -6.49 9.82
C GLY A 103 8.97 -7.38 11.04
N SER A 104 8.39 -8.56 10.84
CA SER A 104 8.23 -9.61 11.84
C SER A 104 8.50 -10.98 11.20
N CYS A 105 8.95 -11.95 12.00
CA CYS A 105 8.90 -13.34 11.57
C CYS A 105 7.44 -13.79 11.57
N THR A 106 7.02 -14.51 10.53
CA THR A 106 5.71 -15.20 10.46
C THR A 106 5.97 -16.69 10.53
#